data_AF-A0A2U1VFA1-F1
#
_entry.id   AF-A0A2U1VFA1-F1
#
_cell.length_a   1.000
_cell.length_b   1.000
_cell.length_c   1.000
_cell.angle_alpha   90.00
_cell.angle_beta   90.00
_cell.angle_gamma   90.00
#
_symmetry.space_group_name_H-M   'P 1'
#
loop_
_entity.id
_entity.type
_entity.pdbx_description
1 polymer ?
#
loop_
_entity_poly.entity_id
_entity_poly.type
_entity_poly.pdbx_seq_one_letter_code
_entity_poly.pdbx_strand_id
1 'polypeptide(L)'
;MSLSDFLSSPWAKSHPAYRESALSILPAPEYANAEVLVAGLYRSIGMPGVAERAVPGNGRQLDRAVAKSRDMGKRPEGAALEGEAAHALLNGVLQSPKLQNQSAKRFIQVTPLVGETAWFSGSARLAGNPWPAGTLLRRMVWLGSDSQEGAETIWQRLFGALAVADGDDVFARFLSEELAAWSGHSWGDEPVMPGEGEVSLLPPGELEGRPFPARQFASDLAAVIDAKPLMTRRQWTSMLEALVRVAAVAHVAWLCEVQRRIWDMLRKALGGRIDAVPTRDQIYPLALSYLTFGKGALAELKDRTSAYLRARLGINALLWSLDDIGASHEGGLGCAADFERLRGSVAKHQAKLGEVLDHLEDLSESEARTLLCSKGIGSNLKEFALHVLYQRIPADTLLRGYDQGFVLRRKGTARSARWICAPGPLAILTLVHCSLAGVAGPRSVQRLAQHMAAYGIGVNHRDIARNDLGQQLRMLGLVLDSPDAETGMLLVAPFQAAVGMARP
;
A
#
# COMPACT_ATOMS: atom_id res chain seq x y z
N MET A 1 23.23 18.35 -11.18
CA MET A 1 23.59 18.12 -9.77
C MET A 1 24.92 17.40 -9.80
N SER A 2 25.84 17.77 -8.92
CA SER A 2 27.13 17.10 -8.75
C SER A 2 27.08 16.14 -7.56
N LEU A 3 28.13 15.33 -7.38
CA LEU A 3 28.36 14.57 -6.16
C LEU A 3 28.36 15.48 -4.92
N SER A 4 29.04 16.63 -4.99
CA SER A 4 29.09 17.62 -3.91
C SER A 4 27.70 18.12 -3.50
N ASP A 5 26.83 18.43 -4.47
CA ASP A 5 25.45 18.82 -4.20
C ASP A 5 24.70 17.70 -3.45
N PHE A 6 24.89 16.44 -3.87
CA PHE A 6 24.26 15.29 -3.21
C PHE A 6 24.75 15.11 -1.78
N LEU A 7 26.07 15.20 -1.53
CA LEU A 7 26.64 15.06 -0.19
C LEU A 7 26.11 16.14 0.76
N SER A 8 25.87 17.36 0.26
CA SER A 8 25.30 18.45 1.07
C SER A 8 23.81 18.28 1.38
N SER A 9 23.05 17.59 0.53
CA SER A 9 21.60 17.44 0.67
C SER A 9 21.08 16.09 0.14
N PRO A 10 21.46 14.98 0.78
CA PRO A 10 21.33 13.63 0.20
C PRO A 10 19.88 13.15 0.04
N TRP A 11 18.93 13.82 0.70
CA TRP A 11 17.51 13.47 0.67
C TRP A 11 16.69 14.33 -0.29
N ALA A 12 17.23 15.47 -0.75
CA ALA A 12 16.47 16.43 -1.55
C ALA A 12 16.22 15.94 -2.98
N LYS A 13 17.25 15.38 -3.63
CA LYS A 13 17.17 14.84 -4.99
C LYS A 13 18.07 13.62 -5.12
N SER A 14 17.50 12.53 -5.62
CA SER A 14 18.25 11.33 -6.00
C SER A 14 18.77 11.46 -7.44
N HIS A 15 19.80 10.68 -7.76
CA HIS A 15 20.31 10.51 -9.13
C HIS A 15 19.16 10.10 -10.08
N PRO A 16 19.06 10.65 -11.31
CA PRO A 16 17.98 10.34 -12.24
C PRO A 16 17.78 8.83 -12.48
N ALA A 17 18.86 8.09 -12.78
CA ALA A 17 18.80 6.64 -12.97
C ALA A 17 18.23 5.87 -11.75
N TYR A 18 18.49 6.35 -10.54
CA TYR A 18 17.90 5.77 -9.32
C TYR A 18 16.43 6.13 -9.18
N ARG A 19 16.08 7.40 -9.44
CA ARG A 19 14.71 7.91 -9.31
C ARG A 19 13.76 7.24 -10.31
N GLU A 20 14.22 7.03 -11.53
CA GLU A 20 13.45 6.45 -12.64
C GLU A 20 13.44 4.91 -12.62
N SER A 21 14.17 4.30 -11.67
CA SER A 21 14.16 2.85 -11.47
C SER A 21 12.75 2.33 -11.12
N ALA A 22 12.36 1.24 -11.80
CA ALA A 22 11.17 0.46 -11.47
C ALA A 22 11.19 -0.08 -10.02
N LEU A 23 12.38 -0.28 -9.45
CA LEU A 23 12.63 -0.78 -8.09
C LEU A 23 12.85 0.34 -7.06
N SER A 24 12.62 1.60 -7.44
CA SER A 24 12.64 2.74 -6.51
C SER A 24 11.32 2.86 -5.74
N ILE A 25 11.40 3.35 -4.50
CA ILE A 25 10.24 3.76 -3.71
C ILE A 25 9.90 5.22 -4.05
N LEU A 26 9.08 5.43 -5.09
CA LEU A 26 8.73 6.75 -5.61
C LEU A 26 7.23 6.89 -5.96
N PRO A 27 6.56 7.97 -5.54
CA PRO A 27 6.98 8.87 -4.48
C PRO A 27 7.06 8.12 -3.14
N ALA A 28 8.01 8.50 -2.29
CA ALA A 28 8.20 7.83 -1.00
C ALA A 28 6.96 7.99 -0.11
N PRO A 29 6.43 6.91 0.48
CA PRO A 29 5.30 6.99 1.38
C PRO A 29 5.48 7.98 2.53
N GLU A 30 4.38 8.66 2.84
CA GLU A 30 4.26 9.54 4.00
C GLU A 30 3.35 8.93 5.05
N TYR A 31 3.27 9.59 6.22
CA TYR A 31 2.24 9.30 7.19
C TYR A 31 0.85 9.27 6.50
N ALA A 32 0.19 8.12 6.56
CA ALA A 32 -1.12 7.90 5.98
C ALA A 32 -1.85 6.81 6.79
N ASN A 33 -3.17 6.93 6.91
CA ASN A 33 -4.00 5.81 7.33
C ASN A 33 -4.46 5.03 6.07
N ALA A 34 -5.12 3.90 6.28
CA ALA A 34 -5.56 3.07 5.17
C ALA A 34 -6.59 3.75 4.24
N GLU A 35 -7.50 4.56 4.79
CA GLU A 35 -8.49 5.30 3.99
C GLU A 35 -7.83 6.28 3.01
N VAL A 36 -6.66 6.84 3.34
CA VAL A 36 -5.87 7.69 2.41
C VAL A 36 -5.40 6.89 1.18
N LEU A 37 -5.08 5.59 1.34
CA LEU A 37 -4.71 4.76 0.19
C LEU A 37 -5.89 4.54 -0.76
N VAL A 38 -7.08 4.27 -0.21
CA VAL A 38 -8.31 4.06 -1.00
C VAL A 38 -8.80 5.37 -1.62
N ALA A 39 -8.78 6.49 -0.88
CA ALA A 39 -9.11 7.80 -1.44
C ALA A 39 -8.11 8.22 -2.53
N GLY A 40 -6.82 7.97 -2.31
CA GLY A 40 -5.77 8.17 -3.31
C GLY A 40 -5.99 7.31 -4.55
N LEU A 41 -6.44 6.06 -4.38
CA LEU A 41 -6.81 5.19 -5.49
C LEU A 41 -7.94 5.79 -6.34
N TYR A 42 -9.07 6.17 -5.72
CA TYR A 42 -10.17 6.83 -6.44
C TYR A 42 -9.71 8.06 -7.22
N ARG A 43 -8.82 8.87 -6.62
CA ARG A 43 -8.24 10.02 -7.31
C ARG A 43 -7.41 9.62 -8.51
N SER A 44 -6.47 8.70 -8.32
CA SER A 44 -5.55 8.27 -9.38
C SER A 44 -6.26 7.52 -10.50
N ILE A 45 -7.37 6.84 -10.24
CA ILE A 45 -8.03 6.02 -11.26
C ILE A 45 -9.21 6.72 -11.93
N GLY A 46 -9.89 7.68 -11.29
CA GLY A 46 -11.11 8.27 -11.84
C GLY A 46 -11.35 9.77 -11.56
N MET A 47 -10.36 10.52 -11.08
CA MET A 47 -10.46 11.98 -10.96
C MET A 47 -9.33 12.68 -11.73
N PRO A 48 -9.44 12.78 -13.07
CA PRO A 48 -8.43 13.45 -13.88
C PRO A 48 -8.22 14.90 -13.41
N GLY A 49 -6.96 15.32 -13.29
CA GLY A 49 -6.59 16.70 -12.94
C GLY A 49 -6.68 17.06 -11.45
N VAL A 50 -7.23 16.20 -10.58
CA VAL A 50 -7.30 16.48 -9.13
C VAL A 50 -5.98 16.13 -8.45
N ALA A 51 -5.14 17.14 -8.22
CA ALA A 51 -3.90 16.99 -7.45
C ALA A 51 -4.18 16.83 -5.95
N GLU A 52 -3.39 15.99 -5.25
CA GLU A 52 -3.49 15.79 -3.79
C GLU A 52 -3.49 17.09 -2.98
N ARG A 53 -2.66 18.06 -3.38
CA ARG A 53 -2.55 19.36 -2.71
C ARG A 53 -3.84 20.19 -2.73
N ALA A 54 -4.75 19.92 -3.68
CA ALA A 54 -6.02 20.64 -3.81
C ALA A 54 -7.10 20.10 -2.87
N VAL A 55 -7.03 18.82 -2.51
CA VAL A 55 -8.07 18.10 -1.73
C VAL A 55 -8.41 18.82 -0.41
N PRO A 56 -7.44 19.31 0.39
CA PRO A 56 -7.77 20.06 1.61
C PRO A 56 -8.49 21.40 1.37
N GLY A 57 -8.22 22.03 0.22
CA GLY A 57 -8.92 23.24 -0.23
C GLY A 57 -10.36 22.92 -0.61
N ASN A 58 -10.55 21.89 -1.42
CA ASN A 58 -11.85 21.41 -1.89
C ASN A 58 -12.77 21.03 -0.72
N GLY A 59 -12.26 20.33 0.30
CA GLY A 59 -13.03 20.03 1.51
C GLY A 59 -13.50 21.27 2.27
N ARG A 60 -12.68 22.32 2.35
CA ARG A 60 -13.08 23.59 2.97
C ARG A 60 -14.10 24.35 2.13
N GLN A 61 -14.01 24.25 0.80
CA GLN A 61 -14.99 24.83 -0.11
C GLN A 61 -16.34 24.16 0.04
N LEU A 62 -16.38 22.82 0.06
CA LEU A 62 -17.60 22.04 0.26
C LEU A 62 -18.26 22.36 1.61
N ASP A 63 -17.50 22.35 2.70
CA ASP A 63 -18.01 22.64 4.04
C ASP A 63 -18.70 24.01 4.11
N ARG A 64 -18.09 25.02 3.48
CA ARG A 64 -18.68 26.38 3.38
C ARG A 64 -19.94 26.42 2.52
N ALA A 65 -19.96 25.68 1.41
CA ALA A 65 -21.12 25.62 0.52
C ALA A 65 -22.32 24.98 1.24
N VAL A 66 -22.09 23.89 1.96
CA VAL A 66 -23.11 23.22 2.80
C VAL A 66 -23.59 24.13 3.92
N ALA A 67 -22.67 24.76 4.67
CA ALA A 67 -23.03 25.68 5.74
C ALA A 67 -23.87 26.88 5.25
N LYS A 68 -23.47 27.50 4.13
CA LYS A 68 -24.22 28.60 3.52
C LYS A 68 -25.63 28.15 3.08
N SER A 69 -25.74 26.97 2.49
CA SER A 69 -27.02 26.44 2.00
C SER A 69 -27.96 26.09 3.16
N ARG A 70 -27.42 25.55 4.26
CA ARG A 70 -28.14 25.36 5.53
C ARG A 70 -28.70 26.68 6.05
N ASP A 71 -27.86 27.71 6.17
CA ASP A 71 -28.27 29.00 6.72
C ASP A 71 -29.32 29.70 5.83
N MET A 72 -29.32 29.41 4.52
CA MET A 72 -30.29 29.94 3.55
C MET A 72 -31.54 29.06 3.34
N GLY A 73 -31.60 27.86 3.93
CA GLY A 73 -32.68 26.90 3.68
C GLY A 73 -32.80 26.47 2.20
N LYS A 74 -31.69 26.43 1.47
CA LYS A 74 -31.65 26.02 0.06
C LYS A 74 -30.83 24.75 -0.11
N ARG A 75 -31.08 24.02 -1.20
CA ARG A 75 -30.23 22.90 -1.65
C ARG A 75 -29.81 23.14 -3.11
N PRO A 76 -28.65 22.62 -3.55
CA PRO A 76 -28.25 22.70 -4.94
C PRO A 76 -29.21 21.89 -5.83
N GLU A 77 -29.21 22.19 -7.13
CA GLU A 77 -29.95 21.41 -8.11
C GLU A 77 -29.44 19.96 -8.14
N GLY A 78 -30.35 19.00 -8.26
CA GLY A 78 -30.03 17.56 -8.23
C GLY A 78 -29.79 16.97 -6.83
N ALA A 79 -29.60 17.78 -5.78
CA ALA A 79 -29.46 17.26 -4.42
C ALA A 79 -30.83 16.87 -3.82
N ALA A 80 -30.86 15.74 -3.14
CA ALA A 80 -32.01 15.28 -2.38
C ALA A 80 -32.01 15.84 -0.94
N LEU A 81 -30.85 16.07 -0.33
CA LEU A 81 -30.78 16.61 1.04
C LEU A 81 -30.76 18.14 1.08
N GLU A 82 -31.37 18.69 2.12
CA GLU A 82 -31.17 20.08 2.52
C GLU A 82 -29.84 20.27 3.26
N GLY A 83 -29.39 21.51 3.41
CA GLY A 83 -28.08 21.82 3.98
C GLY A 83 -27.83 21.24 5.38
N GLU A 84 -28.84 21.17 6.26
CA GLU A 84 -28.70 20.56 7.59
C GLU A 84 -28.47 19.03 7.51
N ALA A 85 -29.27 18.35 6.69
CA ALA A 85 -29.14 16.91 6.47
C ALA A 85 -27.83 16.56 5.75
N ALA A 86 -27.40 17.36 4.77
CA ALA A 86 -26.11 17.21 4.11
C ALA A 86 -24.93 17.44 5.09
N HIS A 87 -25.06 18.41 6.00
CA HIS A 87 -24.09 18.62 7.06
C HIS A 87 -24.00 17.40 8.00
N ALA A 88 -25.14 16.84 8.41
CA ALA A 88 -25.21 15.64 9.24
C ALA A 88 -24.66 14.38 8.53
N LEU A 89 -24.90 14.26 7.22
CA LEU A 89 -24.33 13.20 6.38
C LEU A 89 -22.79 13.27 6.39
N LEU A 90 -22.21 14.43 6.12
CA LEU A 90 -20.75 14.62 6.03
C LEU A 90 -20.05 14.55 7.40
N ASN A 91 -20.64 15.17 8.44
CA ASN A 91 -20.00 15.31 9.76
C ASN A 91 -20.46 14.26 10.78
N GLY A 92 -21.38 13.37 10.41
CA GLY A 92 -21.85 12.26 11.24
C GLY A 92 -21.70 10.93 10.51
N VAL A 93 -22.59 10.64 9.56
CA VAL A 93 -22.74 9.31 8.94
C VAL A 93 -21.48 8.85 8.21
N LEU A 94 -20.87 9.72 7.40
CA LEU A 94 -19.70 9.39 6.61
C LEU A 94 -18.39 9.65 7.33
N GLN A 95 -18.43 10.38 8.45
CA GLN A 95 -17.23 10.86 9.14
C GLN A 95 -16.36 9.68 9.60
N SER A 96 -15.10 9.70 9.20
CA SER A 96 -14.13 8.72 9.68
C SER A 96 -13.86 8.93 11.18
N PRO A 97 -13.84 7.89 12.01
CA PRO A 97 -13.77 8.04 13.47
C PRO A 97 -12.50 8.76 13.93
N LYS A 98 -12.61 9.83 14.71
CA LYS A 98 -11.42 10.54 15.22
C LYS A 98 -10.56 9.61 16.08
N LEU A 99 -9.24 9.70 15.94
CA LEU A 99 -8.32 9.00 16.84
C LEU A 99 -8.26 9.71 18.21
N GLN A 100 -7.95 8.98 19.28
CA GLN A 100 -7.85 9.52 20.65
C GLN A 100 -6.94 10.76 20.80
N ASN A 101 -5.92 10.91 19.97
CA ASN A 101 -4.97 12.04 20.01
C ASN A 101 -5.06 12.97 18.79
N GLN A 102 -6.08 12.83 17.94
CA GLN A 102 -6.23 13.66 16.74
C GLN A 102 -6.82 15.02 17.11
N SER A 103 -6.18 16.10 16.66
CA SER A 103 -6.69 17.46 16.89
C SER A 103 -8.10 17.62 16.31
N ALA A 104 -8.95 18.40 16.98
CA ALA A 104 -10.29 18.76 16.49
C ALA A 104 -10.30 19.69 15.27
N LYS A 105 -9.16 19.88 14.57
CA LYS A 105 -9.07 20.72 13.38
C LYS A 105 -10.15 20.31 12.38
N ARG A 106 -10.91 21.31 11.93
CA ARG A 106 -12.08 21.18 11.04
C ARG A 106 -11.63 20.85 9.62
N PHE A 107 -11.30 19.59 9.37
CA PHE A 107 -11.16 19.07 8.02
C PHE A 107 -12.13 17.92 7.81
N ILE A 108 -12.84 17.93 6.69
CA ILE A 108 -13.78 16.88 6.32
C ILE A 108 -12.98 15.61 6.00
N GLN A 109 -13.00 14.66 6.93
CA GLN A 109 -12.45 13.33 6.74
C GLN A 109 -13.58 12.32 6.74
N VAL A 110 -13.88 11.77 5.57
CA VAL A 110 -14.97 10.80 5.37
C VAL A 110 -14.44 9.47 4.88
N THR A 111 -15.22 8.40 5.10
CA THR A 111 -14.93 7.09 4.51
C THR A 111 -15.02 7.20 2.97
N PRO A 112 -14.03 6.70 2.21
CA PRO A 112 -14.07 6.72 0.75
C PRO A 112 -15.01 5.65 0.18
N LEU A 113 -16.32 5.80 0.39
CA LEU A 113 -17.32 4.84 -0.08
C LEU A 113 -17.58 4.95 -1.59
N VAL A 114 -17.57 6.17 -2.13
CA VAL A 114 -17.82 6.49 -3.54
C VAL A 114 -16.74 7.43 -4.07
N GLY A 115 -16.58 7.51 -5.39
CA GLY A 115 -15.47 8.22 -6.03
C GLY A 115 -15.47 9.73 -5.79
N GLU A 116 -16.65 10.34 -5.61
CA GLU A 116 -16.84 11.77 -5.36
C GLU A 116 -16.15 12.23 -4.08
N THR A 117 -16.04 11.35 -3.07
CA THR A 117 -15.34 11.65 -1.81
C THR A 117 -13.87 12.00 -2.04
N ALA A 118 -13.28 11.48 -3.11
CA ALA A 118 -11.87 11.62 -3.43
C ALA A 118 -11.51 13.06 -3.83
N TRP A 119 -12.48 13.86 -4.28
CA TRP A 119 -12.30 15.27 -4.62
C TRP A 119 -11.99 16.13 -3.38
N PHE A 120 -12.57 15.80 -2.22
CA PHE A 120 -12.53 16.66 -1.03
C PHE A 120 -11.96 16.03 0.24
N SER A 121 -11.72 14.71 0.26
CA SER A 121 -11.29 14.00 1.46
C SER A 121 -10.15 13.02 1.25
N GLY A 122 -9.57 12.54 2.36
CA GLY A 122 -8.57 11.46 2.33
C GLY A 122 -7.22 11.83 1.73
N SER A 123 -6.73 13.07 1.90
CA SER A 123 -5.35 13.42 1.58
C SER A 123 -4.39 13.10 2.74
N ALA A 124 -3.14 12.72 2.43
CA ALA A 124 -2.13 12.36 3.44
C ALA A 124 -1.77 13.54 4.37
N ARG A 125 -1.83 14.78 3.87
CA ARG A 125 -1.55 16.00 4.61
C ARG A 125 -2.53 17.11 4.22
N LEU A 126 -2.76 18.04 5.15
CA LEU A 126 -3.67 19.18 4.94
C LEU A 126 -3.01 20.40 4.27
N ALA A 127 -1.70 20.34 4.01
CA ALA A 127 -0.92 21.44 3.44
C ALA A 127 0.37 20.93 2.75
N GLY A 128 0.99 21.79 1.95
CA GLY A 128 2.24 21.50 1.25
C GLY A 128 2.02 20.69 -0.02
N ASN A 129 2.89 19.70 -0.25
CA ASN A 129 2.77 18.74 -1.35
C ASN A 129 2.51 17.33 -0.76
N PRO A 130 1.25 16.95 -0.49
CA PRO A 130 0.94 15.66 0.10
C PRO A 130 1.29 14.52 -0.85
N TRP A 131 1.65 13.38 -0.27
CA TRP A 131 1.95 12.16 -1.03
C TRP A 131 0.75 11.64 -1.84
N PRO A 132 0.90 11.39 -3.17
CA PRO A 132 -0.14 10.77 -3.99
C PRO A 132 -0.17 9.26 -3.79
N ALA A 133 -0.90 8.83 -2.77
CA ALA A 133 -0.97 7.43 -2.34
C ALA A 133 -1.46 6.48 -3.45
N GLY A 134 -2.35 6.93 -4.34
CA GLY A 134 -2.86 6.12 -5.45
C GLY A 134 -1.79 5.74 -6.49
N THR A 135 -0.72 6.54 -6.61
CA THR A 135 0.41 6.22 -7.49
C THR A 135 1.11 4.92 -7.07
N LEU A 136 1.18 4.62 -5.77
CA LEU A 136 1.77 3.36 -5.28
C LEU A 136 0.96 2.16 -5.79
N LEU A 137 -0.36 2.22 -5.67
CA LEU A 137 -1.25 1.12 -6.08
C LEU A 137 -1.24 0.94 -7.60
N ARG A 138 -1.24 2.05 -8.35
CA ARG A 138 -1.06 2.00 -9.81
C ARG A 138 0.26 1.32 -10.18
N ARG A 139 1.37 1.72 -9.59
CA ARG A 139 2.69 1.09 -9.83
C ARG A 139 2.68 -0.40 -9.49
N MET A 140 2.02 -0.80 -8.40
CA MET A 140 1.91 -2.21 -8.02
C MET A 140 1.11 -3.03 -9.04
N VAL A 141 0.05 -2.49 -9.65
CA VAL A 141 -0.69 -3.19 -10.72
C VAL A 141 0.22 -3.47 -11.90
N TRP A 142 0.95 -2.46 -12.38
CA TRP A 142 1.87 -2.62 -13.52
C TRP A 142 3.02 -3.56 -13.19
N LEU A 143 3.73 -3.34 -12.09
CA LEU A 143 4.84 -4.22 -11.70
C LEU A 143 4.38 -5.67 -11.49
N GLY A 144 3.18 -5.86 -10.95
CA GLY A 144 2.61 -7.17 -10.65
C GLY A 144 2.05 -7.92 -11.86
N SER A 145 1.93 -7.27 -13.01
CA SER A 145 1.36 -7.84 -14.23
C SER A 145 2.45 -8.35 -15.17
N ASP A 146 2.12 -9.38 -15.95
CA ASP A 146 3.05 -9.99 -16.91
C ASP A 146 3.14 -9.20 -18.23
N SER A 147 2.18 -8.31 -18.50
CA SER A 147 2.14 -7.48 -19.71
C SER A 147 1.41 -6.16 -19.46
N GLN A 148 1.61 -5.20 -20.38
CA GLN A 148 0.90 -3.92 -20.39
C GLN A 148 -0.62 -4.13 -20.49
N GLU A 149 -1.07 -4.99 -21.41
CA GLU A 149 -2.47 -5.35 -21.61
C GLU A 149 -3.09 -5.98 -20.35
N GLY A 150 -2.33 -6.84 -19.66
CA GLY A 150 -2.76 -7.43 -18.39
C GLY A 150 -2.95 -6.38 -17.30
N ALA A 151 -2.02 -5.44 -17.18
CA ALA A 151 -2.11 -4.34 -16.23
C ALA A 151 -3.30 -3.42 -16.52
N GLU A 152 -3.48 -3.03 -17.78
CA GLU A 152 -4.60 -2.21 -18.24
C GLU A 152 -5.95 -2.91 -18.01
N THR A 153 -6.03 -4.22 -18.26
CA THR A 153 -7.23 -5.01 -17.97
C THR A 153 -7.59 -5.01 -16.49
N ILE A 154 -6.61 -5.22 -15.61
CA ILE A 154 -6.82 -5.17 -14.15
C ILE A 154 -7.24 -3.75 -13.73
N TRP A 155 -6.59 -2.72 -14.27
CA TRP A 155 -6.90 -1.32 -13.97
C TRP A 155 -8.32 -0.95 -14.42
N GLN A 156 -8.73 -1.33 -15.62
CA GLN A 156 -10.09 -1.13 -16.14
C GLN A 156 -11.13 -1.84 -15.28
N ARG A 157 -10.88 -3.10 -14.90
CA ARG A 157 -11.79 -3.86 -14.01
C ARG A 157 -11.89 -3.22 -12.64
N LEU A 158 -10.78 -2.74 -12.09
CA LEU A 158 -10.78 -2.02 -10.81
C LEU A 158 -11.58 -0.72 -10.90
N PHE A 159 -11.42 0.05 -11.98
CA PHE A 159 -12.20 1.25 -12.24
C PHE A 159 -13.70 0.93 -12.28
N GLY A 160 -14.12 -0.07 -13.05
CA GLY A 160 -15.53 -0.49 -13.11
C GLY A 160 -16.08 -0.97 -11.76
N ALA A 161 -15.24 -1.63 -10.95
CA ALA A 161 -15.62 -2.03 -9.59
C ALA A 161 -15.74 -0.83 -8.63
N LEU A 162 -14.89 0.19 -8.79
CA LEU A 162 -14.94 1.43 -8.02
C LEU A 162 -16.05 2.38 -8.50
N ALA A 163 -16.51 2.27 -9.74
CA ALA A 163 -17.71 2.98 -10.19
C ALA A 163 -18.91 2.57 -9.33
N VAL A 164 -19.83 3.50 -9.14
CA VAL A 164 -21.15 3.21 -8.58
C VAL A 164 -22.07 2.89 -9.76
N ALA A 165 -22.65 1.69 -9.75
CA ALA A 165 -23.53 1.21 -10.82
C ALA A 165 -24.91 0.80 -10.26
N ASP A 166 -25.84 0.44 -11.14
CA ASP A 166 -27.20 0.02 -10.75
C ASP A 166 -27.24 -1.20 -9.82
N GLY A 167 -26.21 -2.05 -9.89
CA GLY A 167 -26.04 -3.20 -9.02
C GLY A 167 -25.52 -2.87 -7.62
N ASP A 168 -25.03 -1.64 -7.38
CA ASP A 168 -24.64 -1.19 -6.03
C ASP A 168 -25.88 -0.87 -5.18
N ASP A 169 -25.73 -0.96 -3.86
CA ASP A 169 -26.82 -0.69 -2.93
C ASP A 169 -27.35 0.75 -3.05
N VAL A 170 -28.63 0.94 -2.67
CA VAL A 170 -29.34 2.22 -2.80
C VAL A 170 -28.59 3.37 -2.11
N PHE A 171 -27.91 3.09 -1.01
CA PHE A 171 -27.16 4.12 -0.28
C PHE A 171 -25.93 4.59 -1.06
N ALA A 172 -25.20 3.69 -1.72
CA ALA A 172 -24.07 4.07 -2.58
C ALA A 172 -24.50 4.93 -3.78
N ARG A 173 -25.62 4.56 -4.44
CA ARG A 173 -26.18 5.33 -5.56
C ARG A 173 -26.62 6.73 -5.14
N PHE A 174 -27.43 6.79 -4.09
CA PHE A 174 -27.81 8.05 -3.45
C PHE A 174 -26.57 8.90 -3.10
N LEU A 175 -25.54 8.29 -2.50
CA LEU A 175 -24.38 9.03 -2.04
C LEU A 175 -23.55 9.62 -3.20
N SER A 176 -23.41 8.89 -4.31
CA SER A 176 -22.71 9.37 -5.50
C SER A 176 -23.43 10.58 -6.11
N GLU A 177 -24.74 10.47 -6.33
CA GLU A 177 -25.57 11.58 -6.85
C GLU A 177 -25.57 12.79 -5.92
N GLU A 178 -25.75 12.57 -4.61
CA GLU A 178 -25.81 13.62 -3.61
C GLU A 178 -24.48 14.38 -3.53
N LEU A 179 -23.34 13.66 -3.47
CA LEU A 179 -22.03 14.30 -3.40
C LEU A 179 -21.67 15.01 -4.71
N ALA A 180 -22.08 14.49 -5.87
CA ALA A 180 -21.90 15.17 -7.14
C ALA A 180 -22.67 16.49 -7.18
N ALA A 181 -23.93 16.51 -6.72
CA ALA A 181 -24.76 17.72 -6.66
C ALA A 181 -24.17 18.78 -5.71
N TRP A 182 -23.66 18.37 -4.54
CA TRP A 182 -23.08 19.31 -3.57
C TRP A 182 -21.69 19.81 -3.94
N SER A 183 -20.86 18.97 -4.55
CA SER A 183 -19.50 19.35 -4.95
C SER A 183 -19.43 20.01 -6.32
N GLY A 184 -20.43 19.77 -7.18
CA GLY A 184 -20.38 20.11 -8.61
C GLY A 184 -19.39 19.25 -9.40
N HIS A 185 -18.92 18.12 -8.84
CA HIS A 185 -17.92 17.25 -9.44
C HIS A 185 -18.38 15.79 -9.36
N SER A 186 -18.58 15.17 -10.52
CA SER A 186 -18.79 13.73 -10.63
C SER A 186 -17.46 12.99 -10.67
N TRP A 187 -17.47 11.72 -10.28
CA TRP A 187 -16.36 10.82 -10.55
C TRP A 187 -16.34 10.46 -12.05
N GLY A 188 -15.15 10.35 -12.64
CA GLY A 188 -14.98 10.26 -14.10
C GLY A 188 -15.62 9.01 -14.72
N ASP A 189 -15.92 9.11 -16.03
CA ASP A 189 -16.59 8.06 -16.81
C ASP A 189 -15.63 6.98 -17.34
N GLU A 190 -14.32 7.29 -17.39
CA GLU A 190 -13.28 6.40 -17.89
C GLU A 190 -12.06 6.37 -16.94
N PRO A 191 -11.31 5.25 -16.91
CA PRO A 191 -10.12 5.17 -16.08
C PRO A 191 -9.01 6.09 -16.58
N VAL A 192 -8.40 6.80 -15.65
CA VAL A 192 -7.18 7.56 -15.90
C VAL A 192 -6.01 6.57 -16.03
N MET A 193 -5.51 6.43 -17.25
CA MET A 193 -4.32 5.63 -17.57
C MET A 193 -3.03 6.36 -17.14
N PRO A 194 -1.97 5.64 -16.76
CA PRO A 194 -0.67 6.25 -16.48
C PRO A 194 -0.09 6.92 -17.73
N GLY A 195 0.58 8.05 -17.54
CA GLY A 195 1.41 8.67 -18.57
C GLY A 195 2.70 7.89 -18.83
N GLU A 196 3.41 8.28 -19.89
CA GLU A 196 4.72 7.71 -20.24
C GLU A 196 5.71 7.86 -19.07
N GLY A 197 6.38 6.76 -18.70
CA GLY A 197 7.36 6.74 -17.60
C GLY A 197 6.79 6.79 -16.18
N GLU A 198 5.47 6.86 -15.97
CA GLU A 198 4.87 6.84 -14.62
C GLU A 198 4.87 5.45 -13.98
N VAL A 199 4.85 4.40 -14.80
CA VAL A 199 4.80 3.00 -14.41
C VAL A 199 5.83 2.19 -15.19
N SER A 200 6.12 0.98 -14.72
CA SER A 200 7.09 0.09 -15.36
C SER A 200 6.63 -1.36 -15.25
N LEU A 201 6.92 -2.14 -16.30
CA LEU A 201 6.85 -3.59 -16.28
C LEU A 201 8.24 -4.16 -15.98
N LEU A 202 8.28 -5.31 -15.33
CA LEU A 202 9.52 -6.07 -15.22
C LEU A 202 9.72 -6.91 -16.49
N PRO A 203 10.98 -7.19 -16.89
CA PRO A 203 11.24 -8.10 -17.98
C PRO A 203 10.60 -9.49 -17.73
N PRO A 204 10.16 -10.20 -18.78
CA PRO A 204 9.65 -11.56 -18.65
C PRO A 204 10.64 -12.47 -17.91
N GLY A 205 10.13 -13.27 -16.98
CA GLY A 205 10.95 -14.22 -16.19
C GLY A 205 11.77 -13.59 -15.05
N GLU A 206 11.83 -12.26 -14.91
CA GLU A 206 12.67 -11.57 -13.92
C GLU A 206 12.44 -12.05 -12.47
N LEU A 207 11.19 -12.35 -12.11
CA LEU A 207 10.78 -12.81 -10.78
C LEU A 207 10.12 -14.19 -10.80
N GLU A 208 10.37 -15.01 -11.82
CA GLU A 208 9.90 -16.40 -11.84
C GLU A 208 10.40 -17.19 -10.60
N GLY A 209 9.51 -17.97 -9.98
CA GLY A 209 9.84 -18.73 -8.76
C GLY A 209 10.17 -17.88 -7.52
N ARG A 210 10.02 -16.55 -7.57
CA ARG A 210 10.34 -15.63 -6.46
C ARG A 210 9.08 -14.95 -5.94
N PRO A 211 8.94 -14.80 -4.60
CA PRO A 211 7.81 -14.10 -4.04
C PRO A 211 7.88 -12.60 -4.34
N PHE A 212 6.76 -12.05 -4.81
CA PHE A 212 6.66 -10.64 -5.15
C PHE A 212 5.29 -10.08 -4.78
N PRO A 213 5.20 -9.17 -3.77
CA PRO A 213 3.92 -8.69 -3.27
C PRO A 213 3.05 -7.98 -4.32
N ALA A 214 3.64 -7.32 -5.32
CA ALA A 214 2.86 -6.65 -6.37
C ALA A 214 2.17 -7.66 -7.29
N ARG A 215 2.84 -8.77 -7.63
CA ARG A 215 2.23 -9.89 -8.39
C ARG A 215 1.10 -10.54 -7.60
N GLN A 216 1.32 -10.79 -6.31
CA GLN A 216 0.28 -11.32 -5.43
C GLN A 216 -0.91 -10.36 -5.34
N PHE A 217 -0.64 -9.06 -5.18
CA PHE A 217 -1.67 -8.02 -5.19
C PHE A 217 -2.48 -7.97 -6.47
N ALA A 218 -1.85 -8.04 -7.65
CA ALA A 218 -2.56 -8.03 -8.93
C ALA A 218 -3.55 -9.22 -9.06
N SER A 219 -3.12 -10.41 -8.63
CA SER A 219 -3.98 -11.61 -8.59
C SER A 219 -5.12 -11.47 -7.57
N ASP A 220 -4.80 -11.00 -6.37
CA ASP A 220 -5.78 -10.90 -5.28
C ASP A 220 -6.79 -9.79 -5.52
N LEU A 221 -6.37 -8.70 -6.16
CA LEU A 221 -7.24 -7.62 -6.58
C LEU A 221 -8.33 -8.12 -7.52
N ALA A 222 -8.02 -9.01 -8.47
CA ALA A 222 -9.03 -9.63 -9.32
C ALA A 222 -10.07 -10.41 -8.49
N ALA A 223 -9.61 -11.22 -7.52
CA ALA A 223 -10.51 -11.95 -6.63
C ALA A 223 -11.39 -11.02 -5.76
N VAL A 224 -10.84 -9.90 -5.27
CA VAL A 224 -11.61 -8.89 -4.52
C VAL A 224 -12.64 -8.19 -5.42
N ILE A 225 -12.27 -7.86 -6.66
CA ILE A 225 -13.19 -7.27 -7.66
C ILE A 225 -14.37 -8.21 -7.89
N ASP A 226 -14.10 -9.51 -8.11
CA ASP A 226 -15.14 -10.50 -8.40
C ASP A 226 -16.09 -10.77 -7.22
N ALA A 227 -15.69 -10.42 -6.00
CA ALA A 227 -16.55 -10.50 -4.82
C ALA A 227 -17.54 -9.33 -4.71
N LYS A 228 -17.36 -8.22 -5.45
CA LYS A 228 -18.20 -7.00 -5.35
C LYS A 228 -19.70 -7.29 -5.38
N PRO A 229 -20.24 -8.10 -6.34
CA PRO A 229 -21.69 -8.31 -6.44
C PRO A 229 -22.33 -9.06 -5.26
N LEU A 230 -21.52 -9.64 -4.38
CA LEU A 230 -21.98 -10.49 -3.28
C LEU A 230 -22.17 -9.74 -1.96
N MET A 231 -21.88 -8.44 -1.92
CA MET A 231 -21.90 -7.66 -0.70
C MET A 231 -22.24 -6.18 -0.94
N THR A 232 -22.58 -5.48 0.13
CA THR A 232 -22.81 -4.02 0.08
C THR A 232 -21.53 -3.26 -0.24
N ARG A 233 -21.68 -2.02 -0.71
CA ARG A 233 -20.56 -1.13 -1.03
C ARG A 233 -19.61 -0.96 0.15
N ARG A 234 -20.15 -0.80 1.37
CA ARG A 234 -19.34 -0.65 2.59
C ARG A 234 -18.48 -1.87 2.85
N GLN A 235 -19.05 -3.07 2.72
CA GLN A 235 -18.34 -4.33 2.95
C GLN A 235 -17.24 -4.52 1.91
N TRP A 236 -17.55 -4.29 0.63
CA TRP A 236 -16.58 -4.44 -0.46
C TRP A 236 -15.43 -3.44 -0.35
N THR A 237 -15.72 -2.16 -0.11
CA THR A 237 -14.68 -1.13 0.09
C THR A 237 -13.78 -1.48 1.29
N SER A 238 -14.35 -2.02 2.37
CA SER A 238 -13.57 -2.42 3.55
C SER A 238 -12.68 -3.64 3.24
N MET A 239 -13.15 -4.56 2.39
CA MET A 239 -12.38 -5.71 1.90
C MET A 239 -11.22 -5.28 0.99
N LEU A 240 -11.47 -4.35 0.06
CA LEU A 240 -10.45 -3.71 -0.77
C LEU A 240 -9.41 -2.98 0.09
N GLU A 241 -9.85 -2.22 1.09
CA GLU A 241 -8.97 -1.53 2.03
C GLU A 241 -8.06 -2.53 2.76
N ALA A 242 -8.59 -3.65 3.25
CA ALA A 242 -7.81 -4.68 3.94
C ALA A 242 -6.72 -5.29 3.04
N LEU A 243 -7.03 -5.57 1.76
CA LEU A 243 -6.03 -6.02 0.78
C LEU A 243 -4.97 -4.95 0.54
N VAL A 244 -5.40 -3.72 0.28
CA VAL A 244 -4.51 -2.58 0.01
C VAL A 244 -3.55 -2.34 1.19
N ARG A 245 -4.03 -2.44 2.44
CA ARG A 245 -3.20 -2.29 3.64
C ARG A 245 -2.02 -3.27 3.66
N VAL A 246 -2.32 -4.56 3.51
CA VAL A 246 -1.29 -5.61 3.59
C VAL A 246 -0.36 -5.55 2.39
N ALA A 247 -0.90 -5.39 1.19
CA ALA A 247 -0.13 -5.40 -0.04
C ALA A 247 0.80 -4.19 -0.17
N ALA A 248 0.32 -2.98 0.15
CA ALA A 248 1.11 -1.76 0.01
C ALA A 248 2.33 -1.78 0.95
N VAL A 249 2.14 -2.19 2.21
CA VAL A 249 3.24 -2.26 3.18
C VAL A 249 4.19 -3.42 2.85
N ALA A 250 3.67 -4.58 2.43
CA ALA A 250 4.50 -5.70 1.99
C ALA A 250 5.37 -5.32 0.77
N HIS A 251 4.81 -4.60 -0.20
CA HIS A 251 5.55 -4.15 -1.38
C HIS A 251 6.65 -3.14 -1.03
N VAL A 252 6.35 -2.15 -0.17
CA VAL A 252 7.36 -1.19 0.31
C VAL A 252 8.46 -1.90 1.12
N ALA A 253 8.11 -2.86 1.97
CA ALA A 253 9.08 -3.67 2.70
C ALA A 253 9.95 -4.53 1.77
N TRP A 254 9.37 -5.06 0.69
CA TRP A 254 10.09 -5.78 -0.36
C TRP A 254 11.09 -4.87 -1.07
N LEU A 255 10.68 -3.67 -1.49
CA LEU A 255 11.59 -2.70 -2.11
C LEU A 255 12.73 -2.31 -1.15
N CYS A 256 12.45 -2.14 0.14
CA CYS A 256 13.49 -1.89 1.14
C CYS A 256 14.54 -3.01 1.18
N GLU A 257 14.10 -4.27 1.15
CA GLU A 257 14.99 -5.44 1.15
C GLU A 257 15.78 -5.58 -0.15
N VAL A 258 15.14 -5.36 -1.31
CA VAL A 258 15.80 -5.42 -2.62
C VAL A 258 16.87 -4.34 -2.73
N GLN A 259 16.57 -3.11 -2.32
CA GLN A 259 17.54 -2.01 -2.30
C GLN A 259 18.72 -2.30 -1.38
N ARG A 260 18.47 -2.86 -0.19
CA ARG A 260 19.53 -3.31 0.73
C ARG A 260 20.46 -4.34 0.06
N ARG A 261 19.90 -5.34 -0.63
CA ARG A 261 20.66 -6.38 -1.32
C ARG A 261 21.44 -5.86 -2.53
N ILE A 262 20.84 -4.97 -3.31
CA ILE A 262 21.52 -4.26 -4.40
C ILE A 262 22.75 -3.53 -3.84
N TRP A 263 22.59 -2.79 -2.75
CA TRP A 263 23.70 -2.08 -2.14
C TRP A 263 24.79 -3.02 -1.60
N ASP A 264 24.42 -4.11 -0.94
CA ASP A 264 25.40 -5.11 -0.47
C ASP A 264 26.23 -5.67 -1.62
N MET A 265 25.59 -5.96 -2.75
CA MET A 265 26.25 -6.44 -3.97
C MET A 265 27.21 -5.38 -4.55
N LEU A 266 26.77 -4.13 -4.68
CA LEU A 266 27.59 -3.03 -5.21
C LEU A 266 28.75 -2.69 -4.28
N ARG A 267 28.52 -2.72 -2.96
CA ARG A 267 29.56 -2.51 -1.94
C ARG A 267 30.65 -3.58 -2.00
N LYS A 268 30.30 -4.84 -2.26
CA LYS A 268 31.29 -5.89 -2.50
C LYS A 268 32.14 -5.59 -3.74
N ALA A 269 31.52 -5.13 -4.83
CA ALA A 269 32.23 -4.75 -6.05
C ALA A 269 33.20 -3.57 -5.82
N LEU A 270 32.81 -2.57 -5.02
CA LEU A 270 33.71 -1.49 -4.57
C LEU A 270 34.91 -2.04 -3.77
N GLY A 271 34.69 -3.08 -2.97
CA GLY A 271 35.75 -3.81 -2.25
C GLY A 271 36.55 -4.79 -3.12
N GLY A 272 36.40 -4.79 -4.44
CA GLY A 272 37.08 -5.69 -5.36
C GLY A 272 36.59 -7.14 -5.32
N ARG A 273 35.41 -7.39 -4.74
CA ARG A 273 34.81 -8.74 -4.63
C ARG A 273 33.58 -8.86 -5.53
N ILE A 274 33.59 -9.88 -6.37
CA ILE A 274 32.46 -10.27 -7.21
C ILE A 274 32.10 -11.71 -6.86
N ASP A 275 30.88 -11.89 -6.35
CA ASP A 275 30.35 -13.23 -6.10
C ASP A 275 29.95 -13.89 -7.43
N ALA A 276 30.24 -15.18 -7.61
CA ALA A 276 29.85 -15.96 -8.79
C ALA A 276 28.34 -16.29 -8.84
N VAL A 277 27.56 -15.84 -7.85
CA VAL A 277 26.11 -16.07 -7.76
C VAL A 277 25.41 -15.17 -8.78
N PRO A 278 24.40 -15.66 -9.53
CA PRO A 278 23.63 -14.81 -10.45
C PRO A 278 23.06 -13.57 -9.74
N THR A 279 23.18 -12.39 -10.35
CA THR A 279 22.73 -11.12 -9.74
C THR A 279 21.28 -11.16 -9.29
N ARG A 280 20.40 -11.82 -10.06
CA ARG A 280 19.00 -12.07 -9.69
C ARG A 280 18.84 -12.75 -8.33
N ASP A 281 19.72 -13.70 -8.01
CA ASP A 281 19.69 -14.45 -6.75
C ASP A 281 20.28 -13.65 -5.58
N GLN A 282 21.16 -12.71 -5.88
CA GLN A 282 21.69 -11.78 -4.88
C GLN A 282 20.65 -10.73 -4.49
N ILE A 283 19.99 -10.11 -5.48
CA ILE A 283 19.15 -8.92 -5.24
C ILE A 283 17.71 -9.24 -4.83
N TYR A 284 17.14 -10.36 -5.27
CA TYR A 284 15.77 -10.72 -4.91
C TYR A 284 15.72 -11.74 -3.77
N PRO A 285 14.83 -11.56 -2.78
CA PRO A 285 14.65 -12.54 -1.73
C PRO A 285 14.00 -13.83 -2.26
N LEU A 286 14.39 -14.98 -1.69
CA LEU A 286 13.75 -16.28 -1.95
C LEU A 286 12.48 -16.50 -1.09
N ALA A 287 12.41 -15.83 0.06
CA ALA A 287 11.28 -15.88 0.98
C ALA A 287 11.10 -14.51 1.64
N LEU A 288 9.85 -14.16 1.96
CA LEU A 288 9.53 -12.91 2.62
C LEU A 288 9.28 -13.15 4.11
N SER A 289 9.82 -12.27 4.96
CA SER A 289 9.67 -12.36 6.41
C SER A 289 9.73 -10.96 7.02
N TYR A 290 8.61 -10.25 6.95
CA TYR A 290 8.47 -8.86 7.42
C TYR A 290 7.75 -8.77 8.75
N LEU A 291 6.84 -9.71 8.99
CA LEU A 291 6.02 -9.81 10.18
C LEU A 291 5.92 -11.28 10.59
N THR A 292 5.86 -11.53 11.89
CA THR A 292 5.54 -12.87 12.42
C THR A 292 4.26 -12.80 13.24
N PHE A 293 3.30 -13.67 12.94
CA PHE A 293 2.04 -13.72 13.68
C PHE A 293 2.25 -13.88 15.19
N GLY A 294 1.48 -13.14 15.98
CA GLY A 294 1.58 -13.07 17.44
C GLY A 294 2.77 -12.29 17.99
N LYS A 295 3.76 -11.94 17.15
CA LYS A 295 4.95 -11.17 17.55
C LYS A 295 4.79 -9.69 17.16
N GLY A 296 5.62 -8.82 17.75
CA GLY A 296 5.51 -7.40 17.46
C GLY A 296 6.38 -6.91 16.32
N ALA A 297 5.79 -6.04 15.51
CA ALA A 297 6.26 -5.63 14.19
C ALA A 297 7.26 -4.46 14.15
N LEU A 298 7.28 -3.64 15.21
CA LEU A 298 7.91 -2.31 15.15
C LEU A 298 9.42 -2.35 14.87
N ALA A 299 10.15 -3.26 15.53
CA ALA A 299 11.59 -3.37 15.36
C ALA A 299 11.94 -3.86 13.94
N GLU A 300 11.30 -4.94 13.48
CA GLU A 300 11.53 -5.55 12.16
C GLU A 300 11.30 -4.54 11.03
N LEU A 301 10.22 -3.75 11.09
CA LEU A 301 9.93 -2.72 10.09
C LEU A 301 10.93 -1.56 10.14
N LYS A 302 11.29 -1.09 11.35
CA LYS A 302 12.26 -0.01 11.55
C LYS A 302 13.64 -0.40 10.99
N ASP A 303 14.11 -1.61 11.29
CA ASP A 303 15.43 -2.07 10.86
C ASP A 303 15.51 -2.16 9.33
N ARG A 304 14.43 -2.63 8.68
CA ARG A 304 14.32 -2.65 7.22
C ARG A 304 14.34 -1.26 6.61
N THR A 305 13.56 -0.31 7.15
CA THR A 305 13.59 1.09 6.70
C THR A 305 14.99 1.68 6.88
N SER A 306 15.64 1.44 8.01
CA SER A 306 17.00 1.92 8.29
C SER A 306 18.02 1.37 7.29
N ALA A 307 17.95 0.07 6.99
CA ALA A 307 18.83 -0.57 6.01
C ALA A 307 18.60 -0.05 4.59
N TYR A 308 17.34 0.15 4.19
CA TYR A 308 16.97 0.79 2.93
C TYR A 308 17.54 2.20 2.80
N LEU A 309 17.46 3.03 3.85
CA LEU A 309 17.96 4.40 3.78
C LEU A 309 19.48 4.44 3.57
N ARG A 310 20.23 3.56 4.25
CA ARG A 310 21.68 3.40 4.01
C ARG A 310 21.95 2.96 2.57
N ALA A 311 21.19 1.99 2.08
CA ALA A 311 21.33 1.51 0.72
C ALA A 311 21.04 2.61 -0.32
N ARG A 312 19.99 3.41 -0.10
CA ARG A 312 19.66 4.56 -0.95
C ARG A 312 20.81 5.56 -0.98
N LEU A 313 21.40 5.91 0.17
CA LEU A 313 22.57 6.79 0.21
C LEU A 313 23.73 6.19 -0.59
N GLY A 314 24.04 4.92 -0.34
CA GLY A 314 25.13 4.20 -1.03
C GLY A 314 24.99 4.18 -2.54
N ILE A 315 23.82 3.78 -3.03
CA ILE A 315 23.55 3.69 -4.46
C ILE A 315 23.60 5.07 -5.11
N ASN A 316 23.06 6.11 -4.46
CA ASN A 316 23.09 7.46 -5.03
C ASN A 316 24.50 8.07 -5.01
N ALA A 317 25.26 7.91 -3.92
CA ALA A 317 26.66 8.34 -3.85
C ALA A 317 27.47 7.69 -4.97
N LEU A 318 27.34 6.37 -5.12
CA LEU A 318 28.00 5.61 -6.17
C LEU A 318 27.68 6.10 -7.58
N LEU A 319 26.39 6.34 -7.89
CA LEU A 319 25.98 6.82 -9.21
C LEU A 319 26.55 8.21 -9.50
N TRP A 320 26.51 9.13 -8.53
CA TRP A 320 27.11 10.46 -8.70
C TRP A 320 28.64 10.41 -8.80
N SER A 321 29.30 9.51 -8.08
CA SER A 321 30.75 9.32 -8.21
C SER A 321 31.14 8.74 -9.56
N LEU A 322 30.31 7.86 -10.15
CA LEU A 322 30.51 7.37 -11.52
C LEU A 322 30.41 8.53 -12.54
N ASP A 323 29.44 9.44 -12.37
CA ASP A 323 29.33 10.63 -13.22
C ASP A 323 30.58 11.53 -13.10
N ASP A 324 31.07 11.76 -11.88
CA ASP A 324 32.18 12.67 -11.61
C ASP A 324 33.50 12.21 -12.26
N ILE A 325 33.70 10.88 -12.36
CA ILE A 325 34.86 10.30 -13.05
C ILE A 325 34.65 10.10 -14.56
N GLY A 326 33.54 10.59 -15.11
CA GLY A 326 33.18 10.46 -16.53
C GLY A 326 32.78 9.04 -16.95
N ALA A 327 32.33 8.21 -16.01
CA ALA A 327 31.91 6.82 -16.22
C ALA A 327 30.42 6.60 -15.89
N SER A 328 29.58 7.57 -16.24
CA SER A 328 28.13 7.57 -16.02
C SER A 328 27.49 6.23 -16.40
N HIS A 329 26.54 5.78 -15.59
CA HIS A 329 25.80 4.56 -15.89
C HIS A 329 24.82 4.81 -17.05
N GLU A 330 25.03 4.11 -18.16
CA GLU A 330 24.11 4.10 -19.29
C GLU A 330 23.01 3.04 -19.09
N GLY A 331 21.76 3.48 -19.11
CA GLY A 331 20.58 2.62 -19.03
C GLY A 331 19.73 2.81 -17.76
N GLY A 332 18.67 2.00 -17.66
CA GLY A 332 17.78 1.98 -16.49
C GLY A 332 18.34 1.13 -15.36
N LEU A 333 17.69 1.19 -14.19
CA LEU A 333 17.97 0.36 -13.01
C LEU A 333 16.72 -0.43 -12.60
N GLY A 334 16.06 -1.08 -13.55
CA GLY A 334 14.77 -1.74 -13.35
C GLY A 334 14.84 -3.25 -13.10
N CYS A 335 15.93 -3.91 -13.48
CA CYS A 335 16.06 -5.38 -13.41
C CYS A 335 17.48 -5.85 -13.05
N ALA A 336 17.65 -7.16 -12.83
CA ALA A 336 18.90 -7.80 -12.48
C ALA A 336 19.99 -7.60 -13.53
N ALA A 337 19.63 -7.61 -14.83
CA ALA A 337 20.57 -7.36 -15.91
C ALA A 337 21.15 -5.93 -15.86
N ASP A 338 20.33 -4.96 -15.45
CA ASP A 338 20.78 -3.57 -15.27
C ASP A 338 21.79 -3.47 -14.13
N PHE A 339 21.49 -4.11 -13.00
CA PHE A 339 22.38 -4.13 -11.84
C PHE A 339 23.66 -4.93 -12.08
N GLU A 340 23.63 -5.95 -12.94
CA GLU A 340 24.82 -6.65 -13.41
C GLU A 340 25.74 -5.71 -14.20
N ARG A 341 25.19 -4.91 -15.13
CA ARG A 341 25.95 -3.89 -15.87
C ARG A 341 26.52 -2.83 -14.95
N LEU A 342 25.72 -2.32 -14.01
CA LEU A 342 26.19 -1.38 -13.00
C LEU A 342 27.33 -1.99 -12.18
N ARG A 343 27.18 -3.22 -11.68
CA ARG A 343 28.21 -3.94 -10.92
C ARG A 343 29.50 -4.10 -11.72
N GLY A 344 29.40 -4.42 -13.01
CA GLY A 344 30.55 -4.50 -13.92
C GLY A 344 31.26 -3.15 -14.08
N SER A 345 30.51 -2.05 -14.21
CA SER A 345 31.08 -0.70 -14.28
C SER A 345 31.80 -0.31 -12.99
N VAL A 346 31.21 -0.62 -11.83
CA VAL A 346 31.82 -0.38 -10.52
C VAL A 346 33.14 -1.14 -10.39
N ALA A 347 33.16 -2.42 -10.74
CA ALA A 347 34.37 -3.23 -10.67
C ALA A 347 35.47 -2.71 -11.61
N LYS A 348 35.10 -2.29 -12.82
CA LYS A 348 36.04 -1.70 -13.79
C LYS A 348 36.69 -0.42 -13.29
N HIS A 349 35.93 0.41 -12.57
CA HIS A 349 36.39 1.72 -12.08
C HIS A 349 36.74 1.74 -10.59
N GLN A 350 36.88 0.56 -9.96
CA GLN A 350 37.02 0.40 -8.51
C GLN A 350 38.13 1.27 -7.90
N ALA A 351 39.30 1.36 -8.53
CA ALA A 351 40.41 2.19 -8.07
C ALA A 351 40.10 3.70 -8.04
N LYS A 352 39.17 4.17 -8.88
CA LYS A 352 38.73 5.58 -8.93
C LYS A 352 37.54 5.88 -8.02
N LEU A 353 36.90 4.85 -7.47
CA LEU A 353 35.72 4.96 -6.60
C LEU A 353 36.06 4.78 -5.12
N GLY A 354 37.34 4.91 -4.74
CA GLY A 354 37.83 4.63 -3.39
C GLY A 354 37.15 5.46 -2.29
N GLU A 355 36.80 6.71 -2.58
CA GLU A 355 36.22 7.66 -1.61
C GLU A 355 34.71 7.44 -1.37
N VAL A 356 34.04 6.60 -2.16
CA VAL A 356 32.58 6.37 -2.02
C VAL A 356 32.22 5.86 -0.62
N LEU A 357 33.04 4.98 -0.06
CA LEU A 357 32.77 4.41 1.28
C LEU A 357 33.01 5.44 2.38
N ASP A 358 34.02 6.29 2.24
CA ASP A 358 34.34 7.35 3.20
C ASP A 358 33.22 8.40 3.22
N HIS A 359 32.75 8.84 2.04
CA HIS A 359 31.59 9.71 1.94
C HIS A 359 30.34 9.12 2.61
N LEU A 360 30.16 7.81 2.58
CA LEU A 360 29.03 7.16 3.23
C LEU A 360 29.17 7.06 4.75
N GLU A 361 30.39 7.02 5.26
CA GLU A 361 30.65 7.13 6.69
C GLU A 361 30.28 8.53 7.19
N ASP A 362 30.75 9.58 6.51
CA ASP A 362 30.40 10.98 6.80
C ASP A 362 28.89 11.23 6.73
N LEU A 363 28.23 10.69 5.69
CA LEU A 363 26.77 10.76 5.56
C LEU A 363 26.06 9.99 6.67
N SER A 364 26.60 8.86 7.11
CA SER A 364 25.99 8.06 8.17
C SER A 364 25.98 8.79 9.50
N GLU A 365 27.03 9.57 9.80
CA GLU A 365 27.11 10.41 10.98
C GLU A 365 26.19 11.62 10.89
N SER A 366 26.28 12.39 9.80
CA SER A 366 25.49 13.62 9.62
C SER A 366 23.98 13.35 9.52
N GLU A 367 23.59 12.22 8.91
CA GLU A 367 22.20 11.81 8.72
C GLU A 367 21.71 10.75 9.70
N ALA A 368 22.43 10.52 10.80
CA ALA A 368 22.12 9.49 11.81
C ALA A 368 20.65 9.51 12.26
N ARG A 369 20.08 10.69 12.50
CA ARG A 369 18.66 10.83 12.90
C ARG A 369 17.69 10.31 11.84
N THR A 370 17.97 10.55 10.57
CA THR A 370 17.14 10.07 9.45
C THR A 370 17.29 8.56 9.33
N LEU A 371 18.52 8.04 9.37
CA LEU A 371 18.83 6.61 9.33
C LEU A 371 18.22 5.82 10.49
N LEU A 372 18.13 6.43 11.68
CA LEU A 372 17.44 5.87 12.86
C LEU A 372 15.91 5.99 12.81
N CYS A 373 15.36 6.48 11.69
CA CYS A 373 13.92 6.66 11.47
C CYS A 373 13.25 7.60 12.49
N SER A 374 13.99 8.62 12.93
CA SER A 374 13.52 9.60 13.93
C SER A 374 13.07 10.94 13.32
N LYS A 375 13.45 11.22 12.06
CA LYS A 375 13.03 12.42 11.32
C LYS A 375 12.87 12.12 9.82
N GLY A 376 12.27 13.06 9.09
CA GLY A 376 12.24 13.07 7.62
C GLY A 376 11.66 11.81 6.99
N ILE A 377 12.25 11.37 5.88
CA ILE A 377 11.80 10.19 5.11
C ILE A 377 11.80 8.90 5.96
N GLY A 378 12.76 8.73 6.87
CA GLY A 378 12.81 7.54 7.72
C GLY A 378 11.65 7.48 8.71
N SER A 379 11.28 8.62 9.29
CA SER A 379 10.05 8.68 10.11
C SER A 379 8.81 8.43 9.25
N ASN A 380 8.73 9.03 8.06
CA ASN A 380 7.58 8.89 7.16
C ASN A 380 7.32 7.43 6.75
N LEU A 381 8.36 6.70 6.31
CA LEU A 381 8.23 5.29 5.91
C LEU A 381 7.85 4.38 7.08
N LYS A 382 8.45 4.62 8.26
CA LYS A 382 8.12 3.89 9.48
C LYS A 382 6.65 4.14 9.87
N GLU A 383 6.23 5.40 9.92
CA GLU A 383 4.84 5.73 10.26
C GLU A 383 3.85 5.21 9.22
N PHE A 384 4.18 5.26 7.93
CA PHE A 384 3.37 4.66 6.86
C PHE A 384 3.10 3.17 7.14
N ALA A 385 4.15 2.38 7.34
CA ALA A 385 4.02 0.94 7.56
C ALA A 385 3.18 0.63 8.82
N LEU A 386 3.28 1.46 9.85
CA LEU A 386 2.54 1.26 11.10
C LEU A 386 1.08 1.70 10.98
N HIS A 387 0.84 2.94 10.56
CA HIS A 387 -0.51 3.54 10.56
C HIS A 387 -1.45 2.93 9.52
N VAL A 388 -0.91 2.37 8.44
CA VAL A 388 -1.70 1.60 7.48
C VAL A 388 -2.11 0.25 8.08
N LEU A 389 -1.23 -0.41 8.83
CA LEU A 389 -1.49 -1.74 9.38
C LEU A 389 -2.18 -1.73 10.76
N TYR A 390 -2.06 -0.66 11.54
CA TYR A 390 -2.61 -0.55 12.88
C TYR A 390 -4.13 -0.59 12.87
N GLN A 391 -4.68 -1.21 13.91
CA GLN A 391 -6.06 -1.03 14.30
C GLN A 391 -6.29 0.43 14.66
N ARG A 392 -7.25 1.07 13.98
CA ARG A 392 -7.76 2.38 14.37
C ARG A 392 -8.42 2.26 15.75
N ILE A 393 -7.94 3.06 16.71
CA ILE A 393 -8.55 3.16 18.03
C ILE A 393 -9.35 4.47 18.07
N PRO A 394 -10.67 4.42 17.84
CA PRO A 394 -11.50 5.61 17.83
C PRO A 394 -11.58 6.23 19.23
N ALA A 395 -11.78 7.54 19.27
CA ALA A 395 -12.09 8.26 20.49
C ALA A 395 -13.47 7.86 21.05
N ASP A 396 -14.44 7.63 20.16
CA ASP A 396 -15.74 7.07 20.52
C ASP A 396 -15.68 5.54 20.60
N THR A 397 -15.96 5.01 21.78
CA THR A 397 -15.95 3.56 22.05
C THR A 397 -17.07 2.80 21.34
N LEU A 398 -18.16 3.45 20.94
CA LEU A 398 -19.23 2.83 20.13
C LEU A 398 -18.72 2.43 18.74
N LEU A 399 -17.72 3.16 18.24
CA LEU A 399 -17.11 2.91 16.93
C LEU A 399 -15.93 1.93 17.01
N ARG A 400 -15.71 1.24 18.13
CA ARG A 400 -14.61 0.25 18.27
C ARG A 400 -14.64 -0.86 17.21
N GLY A 401 -15.82 -1.13 16.66
CA GLY A 401 -16.05 -2.10 15.59
C GLY A 401 -15.72 -1.58 14.19
N TYR A 402 -15.44 -0.28 14.03
CA TYR A 402 -15.30 0.37 12.73
C TYR A 402 -14.16 -0.21 11.87
N ASP A 403 -12.99 -0.43 12.48
CA ASP A 403 -11.81 -0.95 11.78
C ASP A 403 -11.62 -2.43 12.09
N GLN A 404 -11.94 -3.28 11.12
CA GLN A 404 -11.71 -4.73 11.15
C GLN A 404 -10.66 -5.19 10.13
N GLY A 405 -10.16 -4.28 9.28
CA GLY A 405 -9.22 -4.56 8.20
C GLY A 405 -7.74 -4.44 8.61
N PHE A 406 -7.47 -4.17 9.88
CA PHE A 406 -6.12 -4.04 10.41
C PHE A 406 -5.31 -5.34 10.34
N VAL A 407 -3.99 -5.21 10.38
CA VAL A 407 -3.03 -6.33 10.45
C VAL A 407 -2.32 -6.38 11.80
N LEU A 408 -2.21 -5.22 12.47
CA LEU A 408 -1.55 -5.07 13.75
C LEU A 408 -2.54 -4.59 14.82
N ARG A 409 -2.59 -5.29 15.96
CA ARG A 409 -3.38 -4.89 17.14
C ARG A 409 -2.50 -4.69 18.36
N ARG A 410 -3.00 -3.98 19.36
CA ARG A 410 -2.31 -3.87 20.65
C ARG A 410 -2.48 -5.14 21.47
N LYS A 411 -1.38 -5.60 22.08
CA LYS A 411 -1.39 -6.69 23.06
C LYS A 411 -1.71 -6.13 24.45
N GLY A 412 -2.99 -5.93 24.73
CA GLY A 412 -3.50 -5.39 25.99
C GLY A 412 -4.07 -3.96 25.86
N THR A 413 -4.60 -3.44 26.96
CA THR A 413 -5.35 -2.17 27.00
C THR A 413 -4.50 -0.96 27.37
N ALA A 414 -3.33 -1.16 27.98
CA ALA A 414 -2.43 -0.09 28.43
C ALA A 414 -1.90 0.75 27.26
N ARG A 415 -1.68 2.06 27.45
CA ARG A 415 -1.16 2.98 26.40
C ARG A 415 0.24 2.62 25.89
N SER A 416 1.03 1.87 26.66
CA SER A 416 2.35 1.36 26.28
C SER A 416 2.31 -0.06 25.67
N ALA A 417 1.13 -0.67 25.52
CA ALA A 417 1.01 -2.03 25.00
C ALA A 417 1.62 -2.16 23.60
N ARG A 418 2.40 -3.23 23.41
CA ARG A 418 3.09 -3.55 22.15
C ARG A 418 2.09 -3.86 21.04
N TRP A 419 2.36 -3.36 19.84
CA TRP A 419 1.64 -3.77 18.62
C TRP A 419 2.15 -5.12 18.14
N ILE A 420 1.24 -6.07 17.93
CA ILE A 420 1.51 -7.43 17.46
C ILE A 420 0.83 -7.69 16.12
N CYS A 421 1.44 -8.52 15.28
CA CYS A 421 0.83 -9.02 14.05
C CYS A 421 -0.26 -10.02 14.41
N ALA A 422 -1.51 -9.57 14.33
CA ALA A 422 -2.69 -10.39 14.54
C ALA A 422 -3.80 -9.70 13.74
N PRO A 423 -4.00 -10.11 12.48
CA PRO A 423 -4.96 -9.45 11.60
C PRO A 423 -6.38 -9.47 12.16
N GLY A 424 -7.13 -8.43 11.82
CA GLY A 424 -8.52 -8.28 12.20
C GLY A 424 -9.43 -9.25 11.42
N PRO A 425 -10.68 -9.41 11.87
CA PRO A 425 -11.63 -10.35 11.27
C PRO A 425 -11.81 -10.14 9.75
N LEU A 426 -11.90 -8.89 9.29
CA LEU A 426 -12.05 -8.61 7.87
C LEU A 426 -10.76 -8.86 7.08
N ALA A 427 -9.60 -8.53 7.64
CA ALA A 427 -8.32 -8.85 7.00
C ALA A 427 -8.14 -10.38 6.82
N ILE A 428 -8.52 -11.17 7.83
CA ILE A 428 -8.52 -12.64 7.75
C ILE A 428 -9.48 -13.11 6.67
N LEU A 429 -10.70 -12.60 6.67
CA LEU A 429 -11.71 -12.95 5.67
C LEU A 429 -11.22 -12.63 4.24
N THR A 430 -10.61 -11.46 4.02
CA THR A 430 -10.02 -11.07 2.74
C THR A 430 -8.91 -12.03 2.33
N LEU A 431 -7.98 -12.34 3.24
CA LEU A 431 -6.86 -13.26 2.95
C LEU A 431 -7.34 -14.69 2.69
N VAL A 432 -8.38 -15.16 3.37
CA VAL A 432 -8.98 -16.48 3.09
C VAL A 432 -9.63 -16.49 1.71
N HIS A 433 -10.44 -15.47 1.38
CA HIS A 433 -11.04 -15.32 0.06
C HIS A 433 -9.99 -15.37 -1.05
N CYS A 434 -8.97 -14.52 -0.96
CA CYS A 434 -7.89 -14.47 -1.94
C CYS A 434 -7.11 -15.79 -1.99
N SER A 435 -6.83 -16.42 -0.85
CA SER A 435 -6.14 -17.71 -0.83
C SER A 435 -6.92 -18.81 -1.55
N LEU A 436 -8.25 -18.78 -1.52
CA LEU A 436 -9.11 -19.80 -2.14
C LEU A 436 -9.58 -19.42 -3.55
N ALA A 437 -9.22 -18.23 -4.06
CA ALA A 437 -9.58 -17.80 -5.39
C ALA A 437 -9.09 -18.78 -6.46
N GLY A 438 -9.96 -19.10 -7.42
CA GLY A 438 -9.68 -20.03 -8.52
C GLY A 438 -9.60 -21.51 -8.11
N VAL A 439 -9.97 -21.86 -6.88
CA VAL A 439 -9.89 -23.23 -6.36
C VAL A 439 -11.24 -23.75 -5.90
N ALA A 440 -11.62 -24.94 -6.35
CA ALA A 440 -12.89 -25.57 -6.00
C ALA A 440 -12.82 -26.33 -4.67
N GLY A 441 -13.74 -26.04 -3.75
CA GLY A 441 -13.94 -26.77 -2.50
C GLY A 441 -12.93 -26.44 -1.39
N PRO A 442 -13.09 -27.04 -0.19
CA PRO A 442 -12.25 -26.74 0.96
C PRO A 442 -10.76 -27.06 0.75
N ARG A 443 -9.86 -26.34 1.42
CA ARG A 443 -8.39 -26.55 1.33
C ARG A 443 -7.71 -26.48 2.68
N SER A 444 -6.57 -27.17 2.84
CA SER A 444 -5.78 -27.12 4.07
C SER A 444 -5.44 -25.67 4.48
N VAL A 445 -5.45 -25.39 5.80
CA VAL A 445 -5.02 -24.08 6.35
C VAL A 445 -3.57 -23.72 6.02
N GLN A 446 -2.76 -24.69 5.57
CA GLN A 446 -1.43 -24.43 5.02
C GLN A 446 -1.46 -23.44 3.85
N ARG A 447 -2.53 -23.46 3.04
CA ARG A 447 -2.70 -22.55 1.91
C ARG A 447 -2.83 -21.09 2.36
N LEU A 448 -3.54 -20.83 3.47
CA LEU A 448 -3.59 -19.50 4.07
C LEU A 448 -2.21 -19.09 4.58
N ALA A 449 -1.45 -19.98 5.23
CA ALA A 449 -0.09 -19.66 5.68
C ALA A 449 0.84 -19.32 4.52
N GLN A 450 0.76 -20.06 3.41
CA GLN A 450 1.52 -19.76 2.17
C GLN A 450 1.12 -18.40 1.59
N HIS A 451 -0.18 -18.12 1.55
CA HIS A 451 -0.71 -16.86 1.03
C HIS A 451 -0.28 -15.66 1.90
N MET A 452 -0.34 -15.78 3.22
CA MET A 452 0.19 -14.78 4.16
C MET A 452 1.70 -14.58 3.98
N ALA A 453 2.46 -15.65 3.71
CA ALA A 453 3.89 -15.58 3.44
C ALA A 453 4.22 -14.86 2.11
N ALA A 454 3.32 -14.87 1.12
CA ALA A 454 3.47 -14.08 -0.11
C ALA A 454 3.43 -12.56 0.15
N TYR A 455 2.85 -12.15 1.28
CA TYR A 455 2.91 -10.78 1.82
C TYR A 455 3.95 -10.60 2.95
N GLY A 456 4.78 -11.61 3.19
CA GLY A 456 5.82 -11.59 4.23
C GLY A 456 5.31 -11.71 5.66
N ILE A 457 4.11 -12.25 5.87
CA ILE A 457 3.58 -12.58 7.20
C ILE A 457 3.82 -14.07 7.47
N GLY A 458 4.76 -14.36 8.37
CA GLY A 458 5.07 -15.72 8.80
C GLY A 458 4.03 -16.27 9.79
N VAL A 459 3.45 -17.42 9.46
CA VAL A 459 2.56 -18.21 10.32
C VAL A 459 3.02 -19.67 10.28
N ASN A 460 3.21 -20.29 11.45
CA ASN A 460 3.40 -21.73 11.51
C ASN A 460 2.04 -22.42 11.32
N HIS A 461 1.83 -23.06 10.15
CA HIS A 461 0.56 -23.71 9.82
C HIS A 461 0.15 -24.81 10.81
N ARG A 462 1.13 -25.46 11.45
CA ARG A 462 0.88 -26.51 12.47
C ARG A 462 0.26 -25.96 13.75
N ASP A 463 0.49 -24.67 14.03
CA ASP A 463 -0.02 -24.02 15.23
C ASP A 463 -1.39 -23.36 15.00
N ILE A 464 -1.83 -23.22 13.74
CA ILE A 464 -3.08 -22.52 13.40
C ILE A 464 -4.26 -23.09 14.18
N ALA A 465 -4.39 -24.42 14.25
CA ALA A 465 -5.53 -25.05 14.91
C ALA A 465 -5.69 -24.71 16.40
N ARG A 466 -4.58 -24.30 17.05
CA ARG A 466 -4.48 -24.09 18.50
C ARG A 466 -4.28 -22.62 18.89
N ASN A 467 -4.00 -21.73 17.94
CA ASN A 467 -3.72 -20.33 18.22
C ASN A 467 -4.92 -19.40 17.96
N ASP A 468 -4.75 -18.11 18.27
CA ASP A 468 -5.79 -17.07 18.07
C ASP A 468 -6.32 -17.01 16.62
N LEU A 469 -5.49 -17.32 15.60
CA LEU A 469 -5.92 -17.32 14.20
C LEU A 469 -6.92 -18.45 13.95
N GLY A 470 -6.66 -19.66 14.45
CA GLY A 470 -7.61 -20.77 14.35
C GLY A 470 -8.94 -20.49 15.04
N GLN A 471 -8.90 -19.83 16.21
CA GLN A 471 -10.12 -19.38 16.90
C GLN A 471 -10.91 -18.39 16.04
N GLN A 472 -10.24 -17.37 15.48
CA GLN A 472 -10.90 -16.40 14.61
C GLN A 472 -11.48 -17.02 13.34
N LEU A 473 -10.75 -17.96 12.72
CA LEU A 473 -11.24 -18.71 11.56
C LEU A 473 -12.53 -19.47 11.89
N ARG A 474 -12.60 -20.14 13.06
CA ARG A 474 -13.83 -20.82 13.52
C ARG A 474 -14.97 -19.84 13.78
N MET A 475 -14.69 -18.74 14.47
CA MET A 475 -15.70 -17.71 14.76
C MET A 475 -16.29 -17.07 13.49
N LEU A 476 -15.49 -16.97 12.43
CA LEU A 476 -15.91 -16.44 11.14
C LEU A 476 -16.55 -17.49 10.23
N GLY A 477 -16.64 -18.76 10.65
CA GLY A 477 -17.16 -19.84 9.82
C GLY A 477 -16.30 -20.16 8.60
N LEU A 478 -15.00 -19.85 8.65
CA LEU A 478 -14.07 -19.99 7.52
C LEU A 478 -13.39 -21.36 7.47
N VAL A 479 -13.76 -22.27 8.37
CA VAL A 479 -13.08 -23.56 8.52
C VAL A 479 -14.06 -24.69 8.87
N LEU A 480 -13.72 -25.89 8.43
CA LEU A 480 -14.30 -27.16 8.85
C LEU A 480 -13.20 -27.95 9.58
N ASP A 481 -13.49 -28.47 10.76
CA ASP A 481 -12.59 -29.41 11.42
C ASP A 481 -12.70 -30.76 10.69
N SER A 482 -11.57 -31.32 10.25
CA SER A 482 -11.51 -32.57 9.49
C SER A 482 -10.34 -33.43 9.98
N PRO A 483 -10.59 -34.67 10.47
CA PRO A 483 -9.54 -35.56 10.95
C PRO A 483 -8.58 -36.02 9.84
N ASP A 484 -9.03 -35.97 8.58
CA ASP A 484 -8.25 -36.41 7.40
C ASP A 484 -7.32 -35.31 6.87
N ALA A 485 -7.45 -34.07 7.35
CA ALA A 485 -6.55 -32.98 7.00
C ALA A 485 -5.27 -33.05 7.85
N GLU A 486 -4.09 -32.85 7.24
CA GLU A 486 -2.78 -32.89 7.93
C GLU A 486 -2.71 -31.97 9.18
N THR A 487 -3.49 -30.89 9.19
CA THR A 487 -3.57 -29.91 10.28
C THR A 487 -4.86 -29.99 11.10
N GLY A 488 -5.77 -30.92 10.77
CA GLY A 488 -7.08 -31.05 11.40
C GLY A 488 -8.11 -30.02 10.94
N MET A 489 -7.78 -29.12 10.00
CA MET A 489 -8.64 -28.01 9.59
C MET A 489 -8.59 -27.74 8.07
N LEU A 490 -9.77 -27.51 7.49
CA LEU A 490 -9.95 -27.13 6.09
C LEU A 490 -10.61 -25.75 6.00
N LEU A 491 -10.00 -24.83 5.25
CA LEU A 491 -10.55 -23.53 4.89
C LEU A 491 -11.74 -23.67 3.94
N VAL A 492 -12.74 -22.83 4.13
CA VAL A 492 -13.93 -22.71 3.27
C VAL A 492 -14.02 -21.29 2.71
N ALA A 493 -14.47 -21.17 1.46
CA ALA A 493 -14.65 -19.88 0.80
C ALA A 493 -15.72 -19.05 1.53
N PRO A 494 -15.43 -17.78 1.90
CA PRO A 494 -16.39 -16.92 2.60
C PRO A 494 -17.56 -16.50 1.71
N PHE A 495 -17.32 -16.42 0.39
CA PHE A 495 -18.30 -15.99 -0.57
C PHE A 495 -18.48 -17.11 -1.60
N GLN A 496 -19.65 -17.75 -1.57
CA GLN A 496 -20.05 -18.64 -2.64
C GLN A 496 -20.99 -17.85 -3.56
N ALA A 497 -20.72 -17.86 -4.86
CA ALA A 497 -21.76 -17.53 -5.83
C ALA A 497 -22.91 -18.53 -5.60
N ALA A 498 -24.14 -18.05 -5.51
CA ALA A 498 -25.29 -18.92 -5.40
C ALA A 498 -25.36 -19.81 -6.65
N VAL A 499 -24.84 -21.04 -6.54
CA VAL A 499 -25.01 -22.06 -7.57
C VAL A 499 -26.47 -22.48 -7.51
N GLY A 500 -27.27 -21.93 -8.42
CA GLY A 500 -28.57 -22.45 -8.83
C GLY A 500 -29.59 -22.74 -7.72
N MET A 501 -30.28 -21.71 -7.23
CA MET A 501 -31.72 -21.89 -7.04
C MET A 501 -32.38 -21.68 -8.39
N ALA A 502 -32.60 -22.77 -9.12
CA ALA A 502 -33.73 -22.79 -10.04
C ALA A 502 -34.95 -22.41 -9.19
N ARG A 503 -35.51 -21.22 -9.46
CA ARG A 503 -36.82 -20.86 -8.90
C ARG A 503 -37.81 -21.94 -9.37
N PRO A 504 -38.64 -22.50 -8.47
CA PRO A 504 -39.71 -23.40 -8.89
C PRO A 504 -40.66 -22.73 -9.87
#